data_AF-A0A849H117-F1
#
_entry.id   AF-A0A849H117-F1
#
_cell.length_a   1.000
_cell.length_b   1.000
_cell.length_c   1.000
_cell.angle_alpha   90.00
_cell.angle_beta   90.00
_cell.angle_gamma   90.00
#
_symmetry.space_group_name_H-M   'P 1'
#
loop_
_entity.id
_entity.type
_entity.pdbx_description
1 polymer ?
#
loop_
_entity_poly.entity_id
_entity_poly.type
_entity_poly.pdbx_seq_one_letter_code
_entity_poly.pdbx_strand_id
1 'polypeptide(L)'
;MKRILPVALLALAACAEATTEPLTSVRHVPSNVPYGQEGARLHLFIFDPSQPRSLDDRKAIARRQIALEPGCAWVDAPDAVLVDETRKQGERFTDTMLVAPLRCSHT
;
A
#
# COMPACT_ATOMS: atom_id res chain seq x y z
N MET A 1 -30.92 46.60 -32.40
CA MET A 1 -31.29 45.24 -31.90
C MET A 1 -30.37 44.27 -32.65
N LYS A 2 -29.61 43.31 -32.11
CA LYS A 2 -29.60 42.61 -30.83
C LYS A 2 -28.27 41.81 -30.78
N ARG A 3 -27.43 42.13 -29.79
CA ARG A 3 -26.49 41.32 -28.97
C ARG A 3 -25.59 40.21 -29.59
N ILE A 4 -24.30 40.51 -29.48
CA ILE A 4 -23.09 39.71 -29.17
C ILE A 4 -23.36 38.40 -28.38
N LEU A 5 -22.76 37.26 -28.78
CA LEU A 5 -21.70 36.51 -28.03
C LEU A 5 -21.42 35.12 -28.67
N PRO A 6 -20.14 34.74 -28.91
CA PRO A 6 -19.77 33.36 -29.27
C PRO A 6 -19.83 32.44 -28.04
N VAL A 7 -20.39 31.26 -28.24
CA VAL A 7 -20.55 30.21 -27.22
C VAL A 7 -19.18 29.66 -26.83
N ALA A 8 -18.98 29.64 -25.51
CA ALA A 8 -17.80 29.25 -24.78
C ALA A 8 -17.20 27.89 -25.19
N LEU A 9 -15.89 27.88 -25.46
CA LEU A 9 -15.04 26.71 -25.27
C LEU A 9 -14.98 26.42 -23.77
N LEU A 10 -15.77 25.45 -23.30
CA LEU A 10 -15.55 24.80 -22.01
C LEU A 10 -14.43 23.77 -22.17
N ALA A 11 -13.19 24.25 -22.08
CA ALA A 11 -12.05 23.40 -21.82
C ALA A 11 -12.19 22.85 -20.39
N LEU A 12 -12.76 21.65 -20.27
CA LEU A 12 -12.68 20.82 -19.07
C LEU A 12 -11.21 20.36 -18.92
N ALA A 13 -10.36 21.28 -18.49
CA ALA A 13 -9.12 20.92 -17.82
C ALA A 13 -9.54 20.26 -16.50
N ALA A 14 -9.72 18.94 -16.53
CA ALA A 14 -9.71 18.14 -15.33
C ALA A 14 -8.32 18.35 -14.71
N CYS A 15 -8.25 19.24 -13.72
CA CYS A 15 -7.18 19.25 -12.75
C CYS A 15 -7.20 17.87 -12.10
N ALA A 16 -6.44 16.93 -12.66
CA ALA A 16 -5.95 15.81 -11.88
C ALA A 16 -5.14 16.46 -10.76
N GLU A 17 -5.73 16.55 -9.57
CA GLU A 17 -4.97 16.86 -8.37
C GLU A 17 -3.84 15.85 -8.34
N ALA A 18 -2.61 16.35 -8.49
CA ALA A 18 -1.44 15.55 -8.21
C ALA A 18 -1.56 15.19 -6.73
N THR A 19 -2.11 14.01 -6.44
CA THR A 19 -2.17 13.46 -5.10
C THR A 19 -0.72 13.49 -4.65
N THR A 20 -0.43 14.40 -3.73
CA THR A 20 0.89 14.50 -3.14
C THR A 20 1.03 13.19 -2.39
N GLU A 21 1.68 12.20 -3.00
CA GLU A 21 2.04 10.96 -2.32
C GLU A 21 2.71 11.43 -1.04
N PRO A 22 2.13 11.16 0.14
CA PRO A 22 2.83 11.48 1.37
C PRO A 22 4.17 10.77 1.25
N LEU A 23 5.27 11.49 1.54
CA LEU A 23 6.67 11.01 1.55
C LEU A 23 6.84 9.85 2.56
N THR A 24 6.07 8.79 2.38
CA THR A 24 5.95 7.67 3.29
C THR A 24 7.06 6.73 2.92
N SER A 25 8.08 6.67 3.76
CA SER A 25 9.10 5.65 3.62
C SER A 25 8.58 4.33 4.21
N VAL A 26 9.06 3.22 3.67
CA VAL A 26 8.66 1.88 4.09
C VAL A 26 9.91 1.14 4.54
N ARG A 27 9.91 0.68 5.79
CA ARG A 27 10.87 -0.30 6.26
C ARG A 27 10.25 -1.69 6.14
N HIS A 28 10.85 -2.50 5.30
CA HIS A 28 10.49 -3.89 5.09
C HIS A 28 11.35 -4.80 6.00
N VAL A 29 10.70 -5.71 6.73
CA VAL A 29 11.34 -6.67 7.64
C VAL A 29 10.85 -8.08 7.32
N PRO A 30 11.74 -9.01 6.90
CA PRO A 30 11.36 -10.39 6.65
C PRO A 30 11.09 -11.15 7.96
N SER A 31 10.19 -12.12 7.92
CA SER A 31 9.97 -13.05 9.03
C SER A 31 10.02 -14.51 8.54
N ASN A 32 10.26 -15.43 9.47
CA ASN A 32 10.30 -16.87 9.22
C ASN A 32 8.93 -17.56 9.35
N VAL A 33 7.86 -16.80 9.62
CA VAL A 33 6.51 -17.35 9.75
C VAL A 33 6.00 -17.73 8.35
N PRO A 34 5.76 -19.04 8.07
CA PRO A 34 5.28 -19.48 6.77
C PRO A 34 3.84 -19.03 6.54
N TYR A 35 3.50 -18.78 5.28
CA TYR A 35 2.14 -18.52 4.83
C TYR A 35 1.79 -19.43 3.65
N GLY A 36 0.73 -20.24 3.80
CA GLY A 36 0.34 -21.23 2.79
C GLY A 36 1.40 -22.33 2.59
N GLN A 37 1.44 -22.94 1.41
CA GLN A 37 2.31 -24.10 1.12
C GLN A 37 3.43 -23.83 0.11
N GLU A 38 3.51 -22.64 -0.48
CA GLU A 38 4.39 -22.35 -1.63
C GLU A 38 5.58 -21.45 -1.27
N GLY A 39 6.20 -21.70 -0.11
CA GLY A 39 7.39 -20.99 0.35
C GLY A 39 7.19 -19.49 0.65
N ALA A 40 5.94 -19.01 0.65
CA ALA A 40 5.63 -17.66 1.07
C ALA A 40 5.79 -17.53 2.58
N ARG A 41 6.23 -16.37 3.03
CA ARG A 41 6.41 -16.03 4.44
C ARG A 41 5.70 -14.72 4.74
N LEU A 42 5.32 -14.51 5.98
CA LEU A 42 4.81 -13.21 6.42
C LEU A 42 5.97 -12.22 6.54
N HIS A 43 5.77 -11.01 6.04
CA HIS A 43 6.74 -9.92 6.12
C HIS A 43 6.06 -8.70 6.74
N LEU A 44 6.82 -7.93 7.51
CA LEU A 44 6.34 -6.74 8.19
C LEU A 44 6.75 -5.49 7.41
N PHE A 45 5.80 -4.59 7.22
CA PHE A 45 5.97 -3.28 6.63
C PHE A 45 5.69 -2.22 7.69
N ILE A 46 6.70 -1.41 8.00
CA ILE A 46 6.61 -0.30 8.94
C ILE A 46 6.65 1.00 8.13
N PHE A 47 5.61 1.81 8.29
CA PHE A 47 5.47 3.07 7.56
C PHE A 47 5.98 4.24 8.41
N ASP A 48 6.73 5.14 7.79
CA ASP A 48 7.16 6.40 8.41
C ASP A 48 6.71 7.59 7.54
N PRO A 49 5.90 8.53 8.06
CA PRO A 49 5.45 8.61 9.45
C PRO A 49 4.45 7.51 9.82
N SER A 50 4.50 7.06 11.09
CA SER A 50 3.59 6.07 11.68
C SER A 50 2.21 6.67 11.96
N GLN A 51 1.46 6.93 10.89
CA GLN A 51 0.09 7.45 10.92
C GLN A 51 -0.93 6.34 10.62
N PRO A 52 -2.12 6.36 11.24
CA PRO A 52 -3.21 5.45 10.90
C PRO A 52 -3.61 5.58 9.43
N ARG A 53 -3.80 4.45 8.75
CA ARG A 53 -4.16 4.36 7.33
C ARG A 53 -5.14 3.22 7.08
N SER A 54 -5.96 3.36 6.05
CA SER A 54 -6.84 2.28 5.61
C SER A 54 -6.02 1.04 5.22
N LEU A 55 -6.62 -0.16 5.28
CA LEU A 55 -5.94 -1.37 4.85
C LEU A 55 -5.50 -1.29 3.38
N ASP A 56 -6.35 -0.73 2.52
CA ASP A 56 -6.05 -0.58 1.10
C ASP A 56 -4.87 0.36 0.85
N ASP A 57 -4.78 1.48 1.57
CA ASP A 57 -3.63 2.38 1.46
C ASP A 57 -2.34 1.69 1.91
N ARG A 58 -2.39 0.95 3.01
CA ARG A 58 -1.24 0.19 3.52
C ARG A 58 -0.79 -0.86 2.50
N LYS A 59 -1.71 -1.60 1.90
CA LYS A 59 -1.43 -2.58 0.82
C LYS A 59 -0.84 -1.88 -0.40
N ALA A 60 -1.40 -0.75 -0.82
CA ALA A 60 -0.92 0.00 -1.97
C ALA A 60 0.52 0.49 -1.77
N ILE A 61 0.82 1.07 -0.61
CA ILE A 61 2.17 1.54 -0.25
C ILE A 61 3.16 0.37 -0.20
N ALA A 62 2.81 -0.72 0.49
CA ALA A 62 3.67 -1.90 0.60
C ALA A 62 3.94 -2.56 -0.77
N ARG A 63 2.93 -2.66 -1.64
CA ARG A 63 3.08 -3.19 -3.00
C ARG A 63 4.02 -2.32 -3.85
N ARG A 64 3.94 -0.99 -3.73
CA ARG A 64 4.88 -0.08 -4.39
C ARG A 64 6.32 -0.31 -3.91
N GLN A 65 6.53 -0.50 -2.61
CA GLN A 65 7.84 -0.83 -2.06
C GLN A 65 8.37 -2.16 -2.62
N ILE A 66 7.57 -3.23 -2.64
CA ILE A 66 7.99 -4.54 -3.15
C ILE A 66 8.27 -4.54 -4.65
N ALA A 67 7.60 -3.68 -5.43
CA ALA A 67 7.91 -3.51 -6.84
C ALA A 67 9.34 -3.01 -7.10
N LEU A 68 10.01 -2.44 -6.08
CA LEU A 68 11.41 -2.00 -6.14
C LEU A 68 12.40 -3.06 -5.66
N GLU A 69 11.93 -4.19 -5.12
CA GLU A 69 12.76 -5.24 -4.51
C GLU A 69 12.89 -6.45 -5.45
N PRO A 70 14.01 -6.57 -6.19
CA PRO A 70 14.20 -7.69 -7.09
C PRO A 70 14.25 -9.01 -6.31
N GLY A 71 13.44 -9.97 -6.75
CA GLY A 71 13.39 -11.31 -6.16
C GLY A 71 12.29 -11.50 -5.10
N CYS A 72 11.53 -10.47 -4.74
CA CYS A 72 10.34 -10.60 -3.91
C CYS A 72 9.05 -10.42 -4.73
N ALA A 73 8.07 -11.28 -4.49
CA ALA A 73 6.76 -11.23 -5.12
C ALA A 73 5.65 -11.15 -4.07
N TRP A 74 4.67 -10.29 -4.31
CA TRP A 74 3.46 -10.20 -3.49
C TRP A 74 2.64 -11.48 -3.60
N VAL A 75 2.16 -11.99 -2.47
CA VAL A 75 1.21 -13.12 -2.43
C VAL A 75 -0.12 -12.59 -1.90
N ASP A 76 -1.21 -12.87 -2.60
CA ASP A 76 -2.52 -12.45 -2.15
C ASP A 76 -2.98 -13.27 -0.94
N ALA A 77 -3.60 -12.56 0.00
CA ALA A 77 -4.19 -13.12 1.21
C ALA A 77 -5.53 -12.42 1.48
N PRO A 78 -6.47 -13.10 2.15
CA PRO A 78 -7.69 -12.45 2.60
C PRO A 78 -7.36 -11.27 3.52
N ASP A 79 -8.09 -10.17 3.40
CA ASP A 79 -7.88 -8.97 4.21
C ASP A 79 -7.97 -9.26 5.72
N ALA A 80 -8.87 -10.16 6.13
CA ALA A 80 -8.97 -10.61 7.51
C ALA A 80 -7.65 -11.20 8.03
N VAL A 81 -6.92 -11.96 7.21
CA VAL A 81 -5.60 -12.49 7.57
C VAL A 81 -4.61 -11.36 7.75
N LEU A 82 -4.56 -10.40 6.82
CA LEU A 82 -3.64 -9.26 6.92
C LEU A 82 -3.88 -8.46 8.20
N VAL A 83 -5.15 -8.21 8.55
CA VAL A 83 -5.55 -7.52 9.78
C VAL A 83 -5.15 -8.33 11.01
N ASP A 84 -5.45 -9.63 11.04
CA ASP A 84 -5.16 -10.50 12.18
C ASP A 84 -3.67 -10.65 12.42
N GLU A 85 -2.87 -10.89 11.38
CA GLU A 85 -1.42 -11.01 11.50
C GLU A 85 -0.75 -9.67 11.87
N THR A 86 -1.30 -8.54 11.41
CA THR A 86 -0.82 -7.21 11.81
C THR A 86 -1.13 -6.95 13.30
N ARG A 87 -2.34 -7.29 13.75
CA ARG A 87 -2.76 -7.13 15.15
C ARG A 87 -1.91 -7.94 16.12
N LYS A 88 -1.36 -9.09 15.71
CA LYS A 88 -0.40 -9.89 16.50
C LYS A 88 0.91 -9.15 16.81
N GLN A 89 1.26 -8.11 16.06
CA GLN A 89 2.41 -7.25 16.37
C GLN A 89 2.13 -6.30 17.56
N GLY A 90 0.86 -6.16 17.93
CA GLY A 90 0.36 -5.32 19.00
C GLY A 90 -0.83 -4.49 18.52
N GLU A 91 -1.88 -4.41 19.33
CA GLU A 91 -3.15 -3.77 18.94
C GLU A 91 -2.97 -2.32 18.44
N ARG A 92 -2.04 -1.58 19.06
CA ARG A 92 -1.71 -0.20 18.68
C ARG A 92 -1.13 -0.02 17.27
N PHE A 93 -0.68 -1.09 16.63
CA PHE A 93 -0.03 -1.06 15.32
C PHE A 93 -0.95 -1.48 14.17
N THR A 94 -2.16 -1.92 14.48
CA THR A 94 -3.12 -2.48 13.52
C THR A 94 -3.34 -1.58 12.30
N ASP A 95 -3.34 -0.26 12.52
CA ASP A 95 -3.59 0.73 11.46
C ASP A 95 -2.32 1.49 11.01
N THR A 96 -1.17 1.25 11.62
CA THR A 96 0.09 1.96 11.31
C THR A 96 1.19 1.08 10.74
N MET A 97 0.98 -0.23 10.70
CA MET A 97 1.86 -1.22 10.09
C MET A 97 1.05 -2.15 9.18
N LEU A 98 1.73 -3.01 8.42
CA LEU A 98 1.09 -4.08 7.68
C LEU A 98 1.93 -5.35 7.78
N VAL A 99 1.30 -6.48 8.07
CA VAL A 99 1.88 -7.80 7.83
C VAL A 99 1.23 -8.37 6.58
N ALA A 100 2.03 -8.76 5.60
CA ALA A 100 1.54 -9.39 4.37
C ALA A 100 2.50 -10.47 3.86
N PRO A 101 1.99 -11.50 3.16
CA PRO A 101 2.82 -12.58 2.69
C PRO A 101 3.55 -12.21 1.39
N LEU A 102 4.83 -12.54 1.36
CA LEU A 102 5.68 -12.44 0.17
C LEU A 102 6.34 -13.78 -0.12
N ARG A 103 6.70 -13.98 -1.39
CA ARG A 103 7.62 -15.03 -1.82
C ARG A 103 8.90 -14.36 -2.28
N CYS A 104 9.98 -14.54 -1.52
CA CYS A 104 11.30 -13.99 -1.86
C CYS A 104 12.27 -15.10 -2.25
N SER A 105 13.05 -14.91 -3.32
CA SER A 105 14.04 -15.88 -3.83
C SER A 105 15.35 -15.88 -3.05
N HIS A 106 15.58 -14.87 -2.19
CA HIS A 106 16.69 -14.79 -1.26
C HIS A 106 16.14 -14.59 0.15
N THR A 107 16.36 -15.56 1.03
CA THR A 107 16.22 -15.45 2.49
C THR A 107 17.51 -15.89 3.14
#